data_AF-A0A0C2X2M9-F1
#
_entry.id   AF-A0A0C2X2M9-F1
#
_cell.length_a   1.000
_cell.length_b   1.000
_cell.length_c   1.000
_cell.angle_alpha   90.00
_cell.angle_beta   90.00
_cell.angle_gamma   90.00
#
_symmetry.space_group_name_H-M   'P 1'
#
loop_
_entity.id
_entity.type
_entity.pdbx_description
1 polymer ?
#
loop_
_entity_poly.entity_id
_entity_poly.type
_entity_poly.pdbx_seq_one_letter_code
_entity_poly.pdbx_strand_id
1 'polypeptide(L)'
;MAKSTRSKSKRSFRRAKREEYEKSTYAATHAARLQRLNQKLSTIAQASTSTTSIPQLGGEEEEKDASHTDQAALALGDSPADATMDLDNGESKKISTHGRRLSRNQEWRAAKGLSVLKKTGKLNRKGELSASRKAGKSKRRR
;
A
#
# COMPACT_ATOMS: atom_id res chain seq x y z
N MET A 1 -49.67 0.22 5.04
CA MET A 1 -48.46 0.11 5.89
C MET A 1 -47.20 0.49 5.10
N ALA A 2 -46.37 1.39 5.62
CA ALA A 2 -45.09 1.72 5.01
C ALA A 2 -44.10 0.54 5.09
N LYS A 3 -43.19 0.44 4.12
CA LYS A 3 -42.14 -0.59 4.10
C LYS A 3 -40.91 -0.12 4.87
N SER A 4 -40.34 -0.97 5.72
CA SER A 4 -39.09 -0.70 6.43
C SER A 4 -37.91 -0.50 5.47
N THR A 5 -36.89 0.25 5.90
CA THR A 5 -35.62 0.46 5.17
C THR A 5 -34.91 -0.86 4.85
N ARG A 6 -35.01 -1.86 5.74
CA ARG A 6 -34.49 -3.22 5.57
C ARG A 6 -35.48 -4.19 4.91
N SER A 7 -36.59 -3.72 4.36
CA SER A 7 -37.49 -4.62 3.63
C SER A 7 -36.78 -5.22 2.41
N LYS A 8 -36.99 -6.53 2.19
CA LYS A 8 -36.32 -7.25 1.09
C LYS A 8 -36.69 -6.66 -0.28
N SER A 9 -37.96 -6.35 -0.49
CA SER A 9 -38.46 -5.76 -1.74
C SER A 9 -37.87 -4.37 -2.03
N LYS A 10 -37.69 -3.49 -1.03
CA LYS A 10 -37.04 -2.20 -1.27
C LYS A 10 -35.53 -2.34 -1.47
N ARG A 11 -34.88 -3.31 -0.83
CA ARG A 11 -33.45 -3.57 -1.01
C ARG A 11 -33.14 -4.13 -2.41
N SER A 12 -33.91 -5.10 -2.91
CA SER A 12 -33.74 -5.61 -4.27
C SER A 12 -33.95 -4.52 -5.32
N PHE A 13 -34.98 -3.68 -5.17
CA PHE A 13 -35.21 -2.55 -6.06
C PHE A 13 -34.06 -1.53 -6.05
N ARG A 14 -33.47 -1.24 -4.87
CA ARG A 14 -32.29 -0.37 -4.78
C ARG A 14 -31.06 -1.00 -5.42
N ARG A 15 -30.89 -2.32 -5.33
CA ARG A 15 -29.82 -3.05 -6.00
C ARG A 15 -29.99 -2.97 -7.52
N ALA A 16 -31.16 -3.32 -8.03
CA ALA A 16 -31.48 -3.23 -9.46
C ALA A 16 -31.20 -1.82 -10.01
N LYS A 17 -31.65 -0.78 -9.28
CA LYS A 17 -31.34 0.64 -9.60
C LYS A 17 -29.86 0.98 -9.67
N ARG A 18 -28.98 0.26 -8.96
CA ARG A 18 -27.54 0.50 -9.00
C ARG A 18 -26.82 -0.34 -10.04
N GLU A 19 -27.25 -1.58 -10.27
CA GLU A 19 -26.47 -2.60 -10.98
C GLU A 19 -27.11 -3.11 -12.28
N GLU A 20 -28.42 -3.38 -12.28
CA GLU A 20 -29.03 -4.25 -13.32
C GLU A 20 -29.63 -3.48 -14.49
N TYR A 21 -30.05 -2.23 -14.29
CA TYR A 21 -30.46 -1.42 -15.43
C TYR A 21 -29.22 -1.07 -16.24
N GLU A 22 -29.14 -1.59 -17.48
CA GLU A 22 -28.01 -1.46 -18.41
C GLU A 22 -27.52 -0.01 -18.60
N LYS A 23 -28.38 0.96 -18.29
CA LYS A 23 -28.08 2.39 -18.28
C LYS A 23 -28.42 3.06 -16.95
N SER A 24 -28.07 2.42 -15.83
CA SER A 24 -28.22 3.05 -14.52
C SER A 24 -27.36 4.31 -14.43
N THR A 25 -27.99 5.44 -14.14
CA THR A 25 -27.30 6.71 -13.88
C THR A 25 -26.32 6.60 -12.71
N TYR A 26 -26.62 5.76 -11.71
CA TYR A 26 -25.73 5.51 -10.56
C TYR A 26 -24.45 4.79 -10.99
N ALA A 27 -24.57 3.74 -11.81
CA ALA A 27 -23.41 3.02 -12.33
C ALA A 27 -22.54 3.93 -13.22
N ALA A 28 -23.16 4.66 -14.13
CA ALA A 28 -22.46 5.54 -15.07
C ALA A 28 -21.70 6.67 -14.37
N THR A 29 -22.33 7.35 -13.41
CA THR A 29 -21.70 8.43 -12.64
C THR A 29 -20.55 7.92 -11.77
N HIS A 30 -20.72 6.75 -11.15
CA HIS A 30 -19.66 6.12 -10.36
C HIS A 30 -18.47 5.71 -11.24
N ALA A 31 -18.72 5.08 -12.39
CA ALA A 31 -17.68 4.69 -13.34
C ALA A 31 -16.90 5.91 -13.87
N ALA A 32 -17.59 7.00 -14.24
CA ALA A 32 -16.95 8.23 -14.69
C ALA A 32 -16.05 8.85 -13.60
N ARG A 33 -16.49 8.82 -12.33
CA ARG A 33 -15.67 9.30 -11.20
C ARG A 33 -14.41 8.45 -11.02
N LEU A 34 -14.52 7.13 -11.11
CA LEU A 34 -13.36 6.23 -11.03
C LEU A 34 -12.38 6.46 -12.16
N GLN A 35 -12.87 6.64 -13.40
CA GLN A 35 -12.01 6.94 -14.55
C GLN A 35 -11.23 8.25 -14.35
N ARG A 36 -11.88 9.32 -13.89
CA ARG A 36 -11.20 10.59 -13.57
C ARG A 36 -10.12 10.42 -12.51
N LEU A 37 -10.40 9.65 -11.45
CA LEU A 37 -9.41 9.41 -10.40
C LEU A 37 -8.23 8.59 -10.92
N ASN A 38 -8.49 7.55 -11.71
CA ASN A 38 -7.43 6.75 -12.32
C ASN A 38 -6.56 7.58 -13.26
N GLN A 39 -7.17 8.46 -14.07
CA GLN A 39 -6.43 9.41 -14.92
C GLN A 39 -5.52 10.32 -14.10
N LYS A 40 -6.01 10.90 -12.99
CA LYS A 40 -5.19 11.72 -12.09
C LYS A 40 -4.04 10.93 -11.48
N LEU A 41 -4.31 9.74 -10.99
CA LEU A 41 -3.28 8.88 -10.40
C LEU A 41 -2.24 8.44 -11.44
N SER A 42 -2.65 8.13 -12.66
CA SER A 42 -1.70 7.80 -13.74
C SER A 42 -0.83 8.99 -14.11
N THR A 43 -1.37 10.21 -14.14
CA THR A 43 -0.56 11.42 -14.40
C THR A 43 0.47 11.66 -13.29
N ILE A 44 0.08 11.50 -12.02
CA ILE A 44 1.00 11.64 -10.88
C ILE A 44 2.06 10.53 -10.90
N ALA A 45 1.67 9.29 -11.18
CA ALA A 45 2.60 8.16 -11.25
C ALA A 45 3.62 8.34 -12.39
N GLN A 46 3.17 8.76 -13.57
CA GLN A 46 4.06 9.07 -14.70
C GLN A 46 5.01 10.22 -14.35
N ALA A 47 4.49 11.31 -13.77
CA ALA A 47 5.32 12.43 -13.30
C ALA A 47 6.38 11.96 -12.29
N SER A 48 5.99 11.15 -11.30
CA SER A 48 6.91 10.63 -10.27
C SER A 48 7.99 9.69 -10.83
N THR A 49 7.69 8.97 -11.93
CA THR A 49 8.63 8.04 -12.56
C THR A 49 9.65 8.80 -13.42
N SER A 50 9.24 9.90 -14.06
CA SER A 50 10.16 10.79 -14.76
C SER A 50 11.06 11.59 -13.81
N THR A 51 10.63 11.83 -12.57
CA THR A 51 11.39 12.63 -11.58
C THR A 51 12.38 11.81 -10.74
N THR A 52 13.19 10.95 -11.39
CA THR A 52 14.60 10.76 -10.98
C THR A 52 15.51 11.86 -11.58
N SER A 53 14.93 12.85 -12.27
CA SER A 53 15.44 14.21 -12.34
C SER A 53 14.46 15.11 -11.58
N ILE A 54 14.90 15.69 -10.48
CA ILE A 54 14.10 16.63 -9.68
C ILE A 54 14.09 17.99 -10.40
N PRO A 55 12.95 18.56 -10.81
CA PRO A 55 12.81 20.00 -10.89
C PRO A 55 12.06 20.47 -9.66
N GLN A 56 12.82 21.16 -8.81
CA GLN A 56 12.33 22.08 -7.81
C GLN A 56 11.67 23.28 -8.50
N LEU A 57 10.63 23.81 -7.84
CA LEU A 57 9.98 25.12 -8.04
C LEU A 57 9.01 25.28 -9.23
N GLY A 58 7.91 25.99 -8.95
CA GLY A 58 7.08 26.64 -9.96
C GLY A 58 5.59 26.56 -9.67
N GLY A 59 5.15 27.17 -8.57
CA GLY A 59 3.77 27.65 -8.50
C GLY A 59 3.61 28.85 -9.43
N GLU A 60 2.35 29.09 -9.83
CA GLU A 60 1.85 30.23 -10.62
C GLU A 60 2.06 30.04 -12.13
N GLU A 61 1.05 30.19 -12.99
CA GLU A 61 0.10 31.30 -13.17
C GLU A 61 -1.29 30.78 -13.63
N GLU A 62 -2.42 31.48 -13.60
CA GLU A 62 -2.99 32.60 -12.82
C GLU A 62 -4.38 32.87 -13.46
N GLU A 63 -5.45 33.09 -12.67
CA GLU A 63 -6.38 34.20 -12.93
C GLU A 63 -7.17 34.59 -11.65
N LYS A 64 -6.74 35.74 -11.08
CA LYS A 64 -7.49 36.80 -10.38
C LYS A 64 -8.41 36.46 -9.19
N ASP A 65 -7.99 36.88 -7.99
CA ASP A 65 -8.61 38.05 -7.35
C ASP A 65 -7.73 38.64 -6.22
N ALA A 66 -7.96 39.91 -5.92
CA ALA A 66 -7.01 40.88 -5.36
C ALA A 66 -6.73 40.83 -3.84
N SER A 67 -5.62 41.51 -3.50
CA SER A 67 -5.24 42.20 -2.23
C SER A 67 -4.52 41.42 -1.12
N HIS A 68 -3.21 41.66 -0.94
CA HIS A 68 -2.67 42.57 0.10
C HIS A 68 -1.12 42.55 0.06
N THR A 69 -0.52 43.70 -0.22
CA THR A 69 0.92 43.99 -0.05
C THR A 69 1.28 44.23 1.42
N ASP A 70 2.49 43.80 1.80
CA ASP A 70 3.47 44.39 2.74
C ASP A 70 4.11 43.30 3.62
N GLN A 71 5.42 43.21 3.91
CA GLN A 71 6.67 43.80 3.42
C GLN A 71 7.80 43.07 4.20
N ALA A 72 9.03 43.13 3.67
CA ALA A 72 10.33 43.01 4.37
C ALA A 72 10.72 41.64 5.00
N ALA A 73 11.62 40.86 4.39
CA ALA A 73 13.09 41.01 4.43
C ALA A 73 13.70 40.77 5.82
N LEU A 74 14.33 39.60 6.00
CA LEU A 74 15.48 39.42 6.90
C LEU A 74 16.39 38.31 6.36
N ALA A 75 17.63 38.72 6.10
CA ALA A 75 18.73 37.93 5.60
C ALA A 75 19.59 37.39 6.77
N LEU A 76 20.48 36.45 6.43
CA LEU A 76 21.67 35.97 7.16
C LEU A 76 21.50 35.04 8.37
N GLY A 77 22.34 34.00 8.41
CA GLY A 77 22.60 33.12 9.56
C GLY A 77 22.98 31.72 9.09
N ASP A 78 24.16 31.53 8.49
CA ASP A 78 25.38 31.05 9.16
C ASP A 78 25.46 29.51 9.22
N SER A 79 26.44 28.96 8.49
CA SER A 79 26.77 27.54 8.48
C SER A 79 27.54 27.16 9.74
N PRO A 80 27.34 25.94 10.26
CA PRO A 80 28.47 25.15 10.71
C PRO A 80 28.64 23.95 9.79
N ALA A 81 29.67 24.05 8.95
CA ALA A 81 30.35 22.90 8.40
C ALA A 81 31.10 22.21 9.55
N ASP A 82 30.51 21.19 10.18
CA ASP A 82 31.26 20.04 10.71
C ASP A 82 30.32 18.93 11.23
N ALA A 83 29.90 18.05 10.34
CA ALA A 83 29.41 16.73 10.70
C ALA A 83 29.62 15.82 9.49
N THR A 84 30.88 15.70 9.05
CA THR A 84 31.32 14.59 8.21
C THR A 84 31.05 13.31 8.98
N MET A 85 29.91 12.68 8.70
CA MET A 85 29.61 11.31 9.12
C MET A 85 30.71 10.42 8.55
N ASP A 86 31.55 9.89 9.44
CA ASP A 86 32.58 8.91 9.12
C ASP A 86 31.87 7.63 8.64
N LEU A 87 31.75 7.49 7.31
CA LEU A 87 31.18 6.32 6.68
C LEU A 87 32.27 5.25 6.66
N ASP A 88 32.28 4.42 7.70
CA ASP A 88 33.09 3.21 7.77
C ASP A 88 33.09 2.50 6.41
N ASN A 89 34.26 2.46 5.77
CA ASN A 89 34.53 1.93 4.44
C ASN A 89 34.51 0.38 4.42
N GLY A 90 33.49 -0.21 5.03
CA GLY A 90 33.16 -1.61 4.86
C GLY A 90 32.32 -1.74 3.60
N GLU A 91 32.86 -2.39 2.57
CA GLU A 91 32.16 -2.71 1.32
C GLU A 91 30.71 -3.09 1.63
N SER A 92 29.76 -2.21 1.26
CA SER A 92 28.35 -2.45 1.52
C SER A 92 27.94 -3.68 0.72
N LYS A 93 27.91 -4.84 1.37
CA LYS A 93 27.50 -6.10 0.75
C LYS A 93 26.12 -5.85 0.15
N LYS A 94 26.01 -5.89 -1.18
CA LYS A 94 24.75 -5.71 -1.89
C LYS A 94 23.77 -6.75 -1.36
N ILE A 95 22.85 -6.33 -0.51
CA ILE A 95 21.80 -7.20 0.01
C ILE A 95 20.86 -7.46 -1.16
N SER A 96 20.99 -8.65 -1.77
CA SER A 96 20.07 -9.09 -2.82
C SER A 96 18.65 -9.07 -2.27
N THR A 97 17.83 -8.17 -2.79
CA THR A 97 16.41 -8.04 -2.42
C THR A 97 15.54 -9.13 -3.06
N HIS A 98 16.14 -10.06 -3.83
CA HIS A 98 15.46 -11.11 -4.58
C HIS A 98 15.58 -12.51 -3.97
N GLY A 99 16.11 -12.62 -2.73
CA GLY A 99 16.13 -13.87 -1.95
C GLY A 99 15.04 -13.94 -0.88
N ARG A 100 14.74 -15.16 -0.38
CA ARG A 100 13.88 -15.34 0.79
C ARG A 100 14.50 -14.61 1.98
N ARG A 101 13.89 -13.50 2.42
CA ARG A 101 14.28 -12.82 3.66
C ARG A 101 14.08 -13.80 4.80
N LEU A 102 15.17 -14.31 5.35
CA LEU A 102 15.12 -15.11 6.56
C LEU A 102 14.49 -14.23 7.63
N SER A 103 13.49 -14.72 8.36
CA SER A 103 12.99 -13.95 9.50
C SER A 103 14.08 -13.85 10.57
N ARG A 104 14.05 -12.83 11.43
CA ARG A 104 14.99 -12.69 12.55
C ARG A 104 15.13 -13.96 13.40
N ASN A 105 14.04 -14.73 13.50
CA ASN A 105 14.02 -16.03 14.17
C ASN A 105 14.83 -17.09 13.39
N GLN A 106 14.73 -17.13 12.06
CA GLN A 106 15.50 -18.03 11.21
C GLN A 106 17.01 -17.74 11.27
N GLU A 107 17.40 -16.46 11.32
CA GLU A 107 18.79 -16.03 11.49
C GLU A 107 19.34 -16.42 12.87
N TRP A 108 18.59 -16.15 13.95
CA TRP A 108 18.97 -16.57 15.29
C TRP A 108 19.10 -18.09 15.41
N ARG A 109 18.21 -18.85 14.76
CA ARG A 109 18.29 -20.31 14.71
C ARG A 109 19.52 -20.78 13.95
N ALA A 110 19.80 -20.22 12.77
CA ALA A 110 21.00 -20.54 12.00
C ALA A 110 22.29 -20.24 12.79
N ALA A 111 22.37 -19.09 13.44
CA ALA A 111 23.50 -18.70 14.30
C ALA A 111 23.66 -19.62 15.52
N LYS A 112 22.58 -20.24 16.00
CA LYS A 112 22.57 -21.22 17.08
C LYS A 112 22.68 -22.67 16.60
N GLY A 113 22.96 -22.92 15.32
CA GLY A 113 23.04 -24.26 14.74
C GLY A 113 21.71 -25.03 14.74
N LEU A 114 20.59 -24.35 14.98
CA LEU A 114 19.25 -24.91 14.97
C LEU A 114 18.68 -24.89 13.55
N SER A 115 17.89 -25.90 13.18
CA SER A 115 17.26 -25.96 11.86
C SER A 115 16.36 -24.74 11.62
N VAL A 116 16.57 -24.04 10.50
CA VAL A 116 15.85 -22.82 10.11
C VAL A 116 14.32 -23.02 10.09
N LEU A 117 13.87 -24.22 9.77
CA LEU A 117 12.46 -24.63 9.83
C LEU A 117 12.25 -25.65 10.95
N LYS A 118 11.08 -25.59 11.60
CA LYS A 118 10.62 -26.67 12.48
C LYS A 118 10.43 -27.91 11.61
N LYS A 119 11.14 -29.01 11.91
CA LYS A 119 10.90 -30.31 11.24
C LYS A 119 9.46 -30.73 11.56
N THR A 120 8.53 -30.55 10.63
CA THR A 120 7.16 -31.07 10.75
C THR A 120 7.20 -32.56 10.42
N GLY A 121 7.70 -33.36 11.35
CA GLY A 121 7.92 -34.79 11.18
C GLY A 121 7.55 -35.58 12.42
N LYS A 122 6.41 -35.27 13.04
CA LYS A 122 5.86 -36.21 14.03
C LYS A 122 5.29 -37.39 13.25
N LEU A 123 5.76 -38.59 13.54
CA LEU A 123 5.17 -39.82 13.04
C LEU A 123 3.85 -40.05 13.80
N ASN A 124 2.80 -40.46 13.09
CA ASN A 124 1.59 -40.96 13.72
C ASN A 124 1.90 -42.29 14.44
N ARG A 125 1.01 -42.78 15.30
CA ARG A 125 1.16 -44.07 16.01
C ARG A 125 1.40 -45.28 15.07
N LYS A 126 1.11 -45.12 13.78
CA LYS A 126 1.31 -46.10 12.71
C LYS A 126 2.66 -45.97 11.96
N GLY A 127 3.53 -45.04 12.36
CA GLY A 127 4.82 -44.83 11.67
C GLY A 127 4.74 -44.01 10.38
N GLU A 128 3.59 -43.39 10.07
CA GLU A 128 3.41 -42.54 8.88
C GLU A 128 3.63 -41.06 9.21
N LEU A 129 4.07 -40.26 8.23
CA LEU A 129 4.25 -38.81 8.38
C LEU A 129 2.91 -38.12 8.67
N SER A 130 2.79 -37.48 9.83
CA SER A 130 1.56 -36.74 10.18
C SER A 130 1.36 -35.54 9.24
N ALA A 131 0.23 -35.50 8.55
CA ALA A 131 -0.14 -34.36 7.72
C ALA A 131 -0.28 -33.09 8.59
N SER A 132 0.34 -31.97 8.16
CA SER A 132 0.31 -30.71 8.93
C SER A 132 -1.08 -30.06 8.97
N ARG A 133 -1.96 -30.43 8.05
CA ARG A 133 -3.36 -30.03 8.02
C ARG A 133 -4.22 -31.19 8.49
N LYS A 134 -5.07 -30.96 9.50
CA LYS A 134 -6.16 -31.88 9.86
C LYS A 134 -7.08 -31.98 8.65
N ALA A 135 -6.89 -33.01 7.83
CA ALA A 135 -7.85 -33.39 6.80
C ALA A 135 -9.20 -33.57 7.51
N GLY A 136 -10.16 -32.69 7.23
CA GLY A 136 -11.50 -32.73 7.82
C GLY A 136 -11.88 -31.55 8.73
N LYS A 137 -10.98 -30.62 9.07
CA LYS A 137 -11.42 -29.42 9.80
C LYS A 137 -11.98 -28.41 8.80
N SER A 138 -13.31 -28.26 8.78
CA SER A 138 -13.97 -27.28 7.90
C SER A 138 -13.35 -25.90 8.15
N LYS A 139 -12.99 -25.22 7.06
CA LYS A 139 -12.44 -23.86 7.12
C LYS A 139 -13.48 -23.01 7.82
N ARG A 140 -13.18 -22.51 9.03
CA ARG A 140 -14.04 -21.54 9.72
C ARG A 140 -14.23 -20.38 8.76
N ARG A 141 -15.43 -20.28 8.19
CA ARG A 141 -15.83 -19.16 7.33
C ARG A 141 -15.83 -17.94 8.24
N ARG A 142 -14.91 -17.02 8.00
CA ARG A 142 -15.01 -15.64 8.47
C ARG A 142 -15.85 -14.89 7.45
#